data_AF-A0A523BYG1-F1
#
_entry.id   AF-A0A523BYG1-F1
#
_cell.length_a   1.000
_cell.length_b   1.000
_cell.length_c   1.000
_cell.angle_alpha   90.00
_cell.angle_beta   90.00
_cell.angle_gamma   90.00
#
_symmetry.space_group_name_H-M   'P 1'
#
loop_
_entity.id
_entity.type
_entity.pdbx_description
1 polymer ?
#
loop_
_entity_poly.entity_id
_entity_poly.type
_entity_poly.pdbx_seq_one_letter_code
_entity_poly.pdbx_strand_id
1 'polypeptide(L)'
;MQPVTQVTTLGGYYNWPTEETFYCGTSQCHTTLPEVARYRPDGTDLCYNCNPVSKSGHGDLTQKHTSGFVANPAMDCSSCHKGVLTDEHLSRVDAQGNPYTCATCHNSARAEVQQAIASNQTNCDACHTVHADLTVPHLKGIFPDPNVDCVACHEDVAQEMSPARASYHAVLGPSKALSGTYVNGWSRTSRMKCTDCHGSNGISPTSAYPGILKRYYDENSSSADSGMLCFMCHDRRVYGGGGKGTTRFSKHNEGEHKVGGGLVCLMCHAASPHGSDRPALMVIRGDAAAGSRAALIAFTYSPQGRYGEKSCVSPLAACHEHAPR
;
A
#
# COMPACT_ATOMS: atom_id res chain seq x y z
N MET A 1 -48.87 -10.08 39.58
CA MET A 1 -49.52 -10.47 38.32
C MET A 1 -48.87 -11.75 37.82
N GLN A 2 -49.60 -12.60 37.09
CA GLN A 2 -49.14 -13.96 36.75
C GLN A 2 -48.06 -13.99 35.65
N PRO A 3 -47.26 -15.07 35.56
CA PRO A 3 -46.18 -15.21 34.59
C PRO A 3 -46.69 -15.61 33.20
N VAL A 4 -45.88 -15.34 32.17
CA VAL A 4 -46.08 -15.89 30.83
C VAL A 4 -44.84 -16.68 30.43
N THR A 5 -45.01 -17.99 30.27
CA THR A 5 -44.07 -18.87 29.58
C THR A 5 -44.62 -19.22 28.21
N GLN A 6 -43.79 -19.12 27.17
CA GLN A 6 -43.94 -19.90 25.95
C GLN A 6 -42.60 -20.53 25.57
N VAL A 7 -42.69 -21.75 25.03
CA VAL A 7 -41.58 -22.64 24.66
C VAL A 7 -41.84 -23.15 23.22
N THR A 8 -40.78 -23.61 22.55
CA THR A 8 -40.65 -24.26 21.21
C THR A 8 -40.20 -23.35 20.05
N THR A 9 -39.26 -23.73 19.16
CA THR A 9 -38.21 -24.78 19.22
C THR A 9 -37.06 -24.53 18.22
N LEU A 10 -35.83 -24.90 18.61
CA LEU A 10 -34.75 -25.53 17.82
C LEU A 10 -34.28 -24.95 16.46
N GLY A 11 -32.98 -24.60 16.37
CA GLY A 11 -32.22 -24.68 15.12
C GLY A 11 -30.95 -23.83 14.95
N GLY A 12 -29.80 -24.28 15.49
CA GLY A 12 -28.46 -23.83 15.03
C GLY A 12 -27.69 -22.91 15.99
N TYR A 13 -26.66 -23.45 16.66
CA TYR A 13 -25.80 -22.70 17.59
C TYR A 13 -24.47 -22.26 16.96
N TYR A 14 -24.13 -20.99 17.12
CA TYR A 14 -22.75 -20.52 17.34
C TYR A 14 -22.80 -19.42 18.41
N ASN A 15 -22.61 -19.81 19.68
CA ASN A 15 -22.55 -18.88 20.79
C ASN A 15 -21.17 -18.22 20.86
N TRP A 16 -21.13 -16.90 20.71
CA TRP A 16 -20.06 -16.09 21.28
C TRP A 16 -20.32 -15.95 22.78
N PRO A 17 -19.31 -16.12 23.67
CA PRO A 17 -19.50 -15.84 25.09
C PRO A 17 -19.71 -14.33 25.29
N THR A 18 -20.93 -13.98 25.71
CA THR A 18 -21.26 -12.63 26.19
C THR A 18 -20.57 -12.36 27.52
N GLU A 19 -19.94 -11.18 27.64
CA GLU A 19 -19.45 -10.53 28.86
C GLU A 19 -19.22 -11.45 30.09
N GLU A 20 -17.98 -11.89 30.30
CA GLU A 20 -17.55 -12.35 31.62
C GLU A 20 -17.61 -11.18 32.62
N THR A 21 -18.73 -11.06 33.32
CA THR A 21 -18.87 -10.20 34.49
C THR A 21 -17.98 -10.76 35.60
N PHE A 22 -16.79 -10.16 35.73
CA PHE A 22 -15.77 -10.52 36.73
C PHE A 22 -16.29 -10.28 38.16
N TYR A 23 -17.00 -11.26 38.72
CA TYR A 23 -17.57 -11.16 40.06
C TYR A 23 -16.49 -11.38 41.13
N CYS A 24 -16.07 -10.31 41.81
CA CYS A 24 -14.91 -10.32 42.71
C CYS A 24 -15.01 -11.29 43.91
N GLY A 25 -16.21 -11.77 44.25
CA GLY A 25 -16.46 -12.69 45.36
C GLY A 25 -15.82 -14.08 45.23
N THR A 26 -15.26 -14.43 44.07
CA THR A 26 -14.51 -15.69 43.85
C THR A 26 -12.99 -15.49 43.80
N SER A 27 -12.49 -14.26 43.97
CA SER A 27 -11.05 -13.98 43.97
C SER A 27 -10.38 -14.39 45.29
N GLN A 28 -9.14 -14.89 45.22
CA GLN A 28 -8.34 -15.30 46.40
C GLN A 28 -8.08 -14.14 47.39
N CYS A 29 -8.35 -12.89 47.03
CA CYS A 29 -8.21 -11.74 47.91
C CYS A 29 -9.19 -11.73 49.10
N HIS A 30 -10.33 -12.43 48.99
CA HIS A 30 -11.37 -12.43 50.03
C HIS A 30 -11.29 -13.61 51.00
N THR A 31 -10.40 -14.59 50.80
CA THR A 31 -10.36 -15.81 51.62
C THR A 31 -9.49 -15.73 52.87
N THR A 32 -8.76 -14.61 53.09
CA THR A 32 -7.62 -14.60 54.04
C THR A 32 -7.36 -13.29 54.81
N LEU A 33 -8.27 -12.31 54.80
CA LEU A 33 -8.14 -11.08 55.61
C LEU A 33 -9.31 -10.95 56.60
N PRO A 34 -9.07 -10.93 57.93
CA PRO A 34 -10.14 -11.01 58.93
C PRO A 34 -10.83 -9.68 59.28
N GLU A 35 -10.27 -8.51 58.95
CA GLU A 35 -10.87 -7.21 59.33
C GLU A 35 -10.76 -6.15 58.23
N VAL A 36 -11.86 -5.42 57.99
CA VAL A 36 -11.92 -4.27 57.07
C VAL A 36 -11.31 -3.04 57.75
N ALA A 37 -10.14 -2.61 57.28
CA ALA A 37 -9.24 -1.73 58.04
C ALA A 37 -9.65 -0.23 58.14
N ARG A 38 -10.85 0.17 57.67
CA ARG A 38 -11.63 1.42 57.93
C ARG A 38 -12.71 1.61 56.83
N TYR A 39 -13.68 2.49 57.08
CA TYR A 39 -14.65 3.02 56.10
C TYR A 39 -14.43 4.54 55.88
N ARG A 40 -15.01 5.11 54.82
CA ARG A 40 -15.14 6.58 54.67
C ARG A 40 -16.22 7.13 55.63
N PRO A 41 -16.17 8.43 55.99
CA PRO A 41 -17.19 9.07 56.83
C PRO A 41 -18.61 9.07 56.22
N ASP A 42 -18.73 8.88 54.91
CA ASP A 42 -20.01 8.78 54.18
C ASP A 42 -20.56 7.34 54.09
N GLY A 43 -19.89 6.37 54.70
CA GLY A 43 -20.29 4.96 54.68
C GLY A 43 -20.00 4.22 53.38
N THR A 44 -19.32 4.84 52.41
CA THR A 44 -18.95 4.17 51.15
C THR A 44 -17.66 3.35 51.28
N ASP A 45 -17.58 2.27 50.49
CA ASP A 45 -16.41 1.39 50.45
C ASP A 45 -15.16 2.11 49.92
N LEU A 46 -14.01 1.79 50.52
CA LEU A 46 -12.70 2.38 50.21
C LEU A 46 -12.06 1.85 48.90
N CYS A 47 -12.88 1.41 47.93
CA CYS A 47 -12.46 0.78 46.66
C CYS A 47 -11.37 1.54 45.89
N TYR A 48 -11.30 2.85 46.03
CA TYR A 48 -10.30 3.70 45.34
C TYR A 48 -8.91 3.73 45.99
N ASN A 49 -8.75 3.31 47.25
CA ASN A 49 -7.43 3.27 47.90
C ASN A 49 -6.70 1.93 47.72
N CYS A 50 -7.39 0.88 47.26
CA CYS A 50 -6.79 -0.41 46.92
C CYS A 50 -6.47 -0.58 45.42
N ASN A 51 -6.85 0.39 44.59
CA ASN A 51 -6.35 0.55 43.22
C ASN A 51 -5.46 1.80 43.14
N PRO A 52 -4.14 1.70 43.42
CA PRO A 52 -3.21 2.31 42.47
C PRO A 52 -3.52 1.71 41.09
N VAL A 53 -3.29 2.45 40.02
CA VAL A 53 -3.72 2.03 38.67
C VAL A 53 -3.22 0.60 38.34
N SER A 54 -4.10 -0.24 37.78
CA SER A 54 -3.92 -1.68 37.45
C SER A 54 -4.05 -2.71 38.58
N LYS A 55 -4.36 -3.95 38.17
CA LYS A 55 -4.30 -5.19 38.96
C LYS A 55 -2.88 -5.55 39.48
N SER A 56 -1.90 -4.63 39.40
CA SER A 56 -0.60 -4.69 40.08
C SER A 56 0.16 -3.35 40.22
N GLY A 57 -0.31 -2.21 39.68
CA GLY A 57 0.41 -0.91 39.76
C GLY A 57 0.84 -0.24 38.44
N HIS A 58 0.33 -0.70 37.30
CA HIS A 58 0.63 -0.14 35.97
C HIS A 58 -0.38 0.97 35.57
N GLY A 59 0.13 2.18 35.26
CA GLY A 59 -0.66 3.34 34.85
C GLY A 59 -1.48 3.19 33.55
N ASP A 60 -1.45 4.22 32.71
CA ASP A 60 -1.94 4.08 31.32
C ASP A 60 -1.09 3.03 30.60
N LEU A 61 -1.70 1.88 30.28
CA LEU A 61 -1.04 0.77 29.60
C LEU A 61 -0.60 1.15 28.20
N THR A 62 -1.38 1.93 27.46
CA THR A 62 -1.01 2.39 26.12
C THR A 62 0.23 3.27 26.22
N GLN A 63 0.22 4.28 27.11
CA GLN A 63 1.40 5.14 27.34
C GLN A 63 2.66 4.35 27.73
N LYS A 64 2.53 3.27 28.51
CA LYS A 64 3.65 2.41 28.93
C LYS A 64 4.15 1.44 27.86
N HIS A 65 3.39 1.22 26.79
CA HIS A 65 3.73 0.27 25.72
C HIS A 65 3.84 0.94 24.33
N THR A 66 3.66 2.25 24.23
CA THR A 66 3.97 3.01 23.01
C THR A 66 5.49 3.17 22.85
N SER A 67 5.98 2.80 21.67
CA SER A 67 7.31 3.12 21.19
C SER A 67 7.33 4.53 20.61
N GLY A 68 8.27 5.36 21.04
CA GLY A 68 8.64 6.61 20.35
C GLY A 68 9.89 6.46 19.48
N PHE A 69 10.26 5.21 19.13
CA PHE A 69 11.54 4.91 18.49
C PHE A 69 11.55 5.23 17.00
N VAL A 70 12.57 5.99 16.61
CA VAL A 70 12.95 6.24 15.22
C VAL A 70 14.32 5.59 15.02
N ALA A 71 14.41 4.62 14.11
CA ALA A 71 15.65 3.93 13.78
C ALA A 71 16.66 4.87 13.11
N ASN A 72 17.93 4.46 13.01
CA ASN A 72 18.98 5.19 12.30
C ASN A 72 19.44 4.39 11.05
N PRO A 73 19.39 4.92 9.82
CA PRO A 73 18.92 6.25 9.43
C PRO A 73 17.43 6.47 9.74
N ALA A 74 17.07 7.75 9.96
CA ALA A 74 15.78 8.18 10.52
C ALA A 74 14.57 7.50 9.85
N MET A 75 14.01 6.49 10.51
CA MET A 75 12.79 5.81 10.09
C MET A 75 11.90 5.51 11.28
N ASP A 76 10.71 6.10 11.30
CA ASP A 76 9.68 5.80 12.29
C ASP A 76 9.13 4.39 12.04
N CYS A 77 9.26 3.50 13.02
CA CYS A 77 8.73 2.15 12.93
C CYS A 77 7.20 2.16 12.74
N SER A 78 6.52 3.21 13.20
CA SER A 78 5.07 3.42 13.07
C SER A 78 4.60 3.62 11.62
N SER A 79 5.53 3.91 10.69
CA SER A 79 5.22 3.98 9.25
C SER A 79 4.99 2.60 8.60
N CYS A 80 5.31 1.49 9.29
CA CYS A 80 5.15 0.12 8.78
C CYS A 80 4.59 -0.89 9.81
N HIS A 81 4.76 -0.62 11.10
CA HIS A 81 4.30 -1.43 12.22
C HIS A 81 3.35 -0.61 13.10
N LYS A 82 2.63 -1.25 14.02
CA LYS A 82 1.89 -0.49 15.04
C LYS A 82 2.88 0.01 16.10
N GLY A 83 2.89 1.31 16.35
CA GLY A 83 3.77 1.93 17.35
C GLY A 83 3.48 1.53 18.81
N VAL A 84 2.39 0.79 19.09
CA VAL A 84 2.05 0.27 20.42
C VAL A 84 2.36 -1.23 20.48
N LEU A 85 3.24 -1.64 21.40
CA LEU A 85 3.71 -3.02 21.52
C LEU A 85 2.59 -4.02 21.82
N THR A 86 1.55 -3.61 22.56
CA THR A 86 0.35 -4.44 22.77
C THR A 86 -0.37 -4.69 21.45
N ASP A 87 -0.56 -3.66 20.64
CA ASP A 87 -1.41 -3.75 19.45
C ASP A 87 -0.68 -4.44 18.30
N GLU A 88 0.64 -4.27 18.21
CA GLU A 88 1.52 -5.02 17.33
C GLU A 88 1.51 -6.50 17.72
N HIS A 89 1.99 -6.84 18.93
CA HIS A 89 2.19 -8.23 19.31
C HIS A 89 0.88 -9.02 19.46
N LEU A 90 -0.19 -8.47 20.04
CA LEU A 90 -1.48 -9.17 20.14
C LEU A 90 -2.11 -9.49 18.77
N SER A 91 -1.64 -8.85 17.69
CA SER A 91 -2.05 -9.18 16.31
C SER A 91 -1.15 -10.21 15.61
N ARG A 92 -0.20 -10.81 16.33
CA ARG A 92 0.71 -11.85 15.82
C ARG A 92 0.50 -13.17 16.56
N VAL A 93 1.00 -14.23 15.94
CA VAL A 93 1.05 -15.60 16.48
C VAL A 93 2.49 -16.12 16.48
N ASP A 94 2.78 -17.12 17.31
CA ASP A 94 4.03 -17.87 17.24
C ASP A 94 4.07 -18.82 16.02
N ALA A 95 5.19 -19.55 15.86
CA ALA A 95 5.37 -20.51 14.77
C ALA A 95 4.43 -21.75 14.84
N GLN A 96 3.70 -21.91 15.95
CA GLN A 96 2.72 -22.96 16.19
C GLN A 96 1.28 -22.45 16.04
N GLY A 97 1.09 -21.14 15.80
CA GLY A 97 -0.20 -20.50 15.64
C GLY A 97 -0.85 -19.98 16.93
N ASN A 98 -0.15 -20.04 18.07
CA ASN A 98 -0.69 -19.49 19.32
C ASN A 98 -0.60 -17.96 19.31
N PRO A 99 -1.66 -17.23 19.72
CA PRO A 99 -1.61 -15.76 19.81
C PRO A 99 -0.64 -15.31 20.90
N TYR A 100 0.07 -14.22 20.64
CA TYR A 100 0.83 -13.57 21.71
C TYR A 100 -0.11 -12.90 22.71
N THR A 101 0.34 -12.82 23.96
CA THR A 101 -0.40 -12.28 25.11
C THR A 101 0.55 -11.47 26.01
N CYS A 102 0.02 -10.83 27.06
CA CYS A 102 0.84 -10.17 28.09
C CYS A 102 1.90 -11.13 28.68
N ALA A 103 1.54 -12.41 28.87
CA ALA A 103 2.42 -13.44 29.40
C ALA A 103 3.58 -13.79 28.43
N THR A 104 3.40 -13.66 27.12
CA THR A 104 4.46 -13.88 26.12
C THR A 104 5.66 -12.95 26.34
N CYS A 105 5.42 -11.73 26.83
CA CYS A 105 6.45 -10.76 27.17
C CYS A 105 6.91 -10.93 28.64
N HIS A 106 5.97 -10.84 29.59
CA HIS A 106 6.32 -10.82 31.03
C HIS A 106 6.84 -12.14 31.59
N ASN A 107 6.55 -13.27 30.96
CA ASN A 107 7.10 -14.59 31.32
C ASN A 107 8.19 -15.05 30.33
N SER A 108 8.70 -14.15 29.48
CA SER A 108 9.71 -14.52 28.48
C SER A 108 11.03 -14.93 29.12
N ALA A 109 11.61 -16.02 28.64
CA ALA A 109 12.97 -16.45 28.99
C ALA A 109 14.05 -15.80 28.10
N ARG A 110 13.67 -14.98 27.12
CA ARG A 110 14.59 -14.26 26.22
C ARG A 110 15.28 -13.13 26.99
N ALA A 111 16.61 -13.16 27.04
CA ALA A 111 17.42 -12.21 27.82
C ALA A 111 17.19 -10.76 27.37
N GLU A 112 17.07 -10.55 26.06
CA GLU A 112 16.77 -9.27 25.43
C GLU A 112 15.40 -8.71 25.86
N VAL A 113 14.37 -9.56 25.98
CA VAL A 113 13.03 -9.16 26.44
C VAL A 113 13.07 -8.81 27.94
N GLN A 114 13.76 -9.61 28.74
CA GLN A 114 13.93 -9.35 30.18
C GLN A 114 14.70 -8.05 30.42
N GLN A 115 15.77 -7.81 29.65
CA GLN A 115 16.57 -6.59 29.72
C GLN A 115 15.78 -5.35 29.30
N ALA A 116 14.98 -5.44 28.23
CA ALA A 116 14.11 -4.36 27.78
C ALA A 116 13.07 -3.99 28.85
N ILE A 117 12.39 -4.98 29.44
CA ILE A 117 11.43 -4.78 30.54
C ILE A 117 12.12 -4.13 31.74
N ALA A 118 13.26 -4.67 32.20
CA ALA A 118 14.01 -4.14 33.33
C ALA A 118 14.51 -2.70 33.10
N SER A 119 14.79 -2.34 31.85
CA SER A 119 15.25 -1.01 31.43
C SER A 119 14.11 -0.07 31.05
N ASN A 120 12.85 -0.49 31.14
CA ASN A 120 11.65 0.23 30.66
C ASN A 120 11.74 0.67 29.18
N GLN A 121 12.37 -0.15 28.34
CA GLN A 121 12.54 0.10 26.90
C GLN A 121 11.30 -0.34 26.11
N THR A 122 10.75 0.56 25.30
CA THR A 122 9.68 0.26 24.33
C THR A 122 10.16 0.27 22.88
N ASN A 123 11.42 0.61 22.64
CA ASN A 123 12.06 0.63 21.32
C ASN A 123 12.19 -0.78 20.72
N CYS A 124 11.87 -0.92 19.44
CA CYS A 124 11.76 -2.21 18.76
C CYS A 124 13.11 -2.95 18.66
N ASP A 125 14.20 -2.20 18.52
CA ASP A 125 15.56 -2.71 18.41
C ASP A 125 16.14 -3.27 19.73
N ALA A 126 15.50 -3.02 20.88
CA ALA A 126 15.87 -3.66 22.15
C ALA A 126 15.69 -5.20 22.12
N CYS A 127 14.71 -5.69 21.35
CA CYS A 127 14.29 -7.10 21.34
C CYS A 127 14.37 -7.76 19.95
N HIS A 128 14.54 -6.96 18.89
CA HIS A 128 14.53 -7.42 17.50
C HIS A 128 15.71 -6.84 16.73
N THR A 129 16.35 -7.66 15.89
CA THR A 129 17.22 -7.13 14.83
C THR A 129 16.36 -6.37 13.83
N VAL A 130 16.37 -5.04 13.89
CA VAL A 130 15.73 -4.19 12.88
C VAL A 130 16.38 -4.44 11.52
N HIS A 131 15.56 -4.41 10.46
CA HIS A 131 16.00 -4.78 9.11
C HIS A 131 17.12 -3.87 8.60
N ALA A 132 18.36 -4.40 8.58
CA ALA A 132 19.52 -3.71 7.98
C ALA A 132 19.37 -3.52 6.46
N ASP A 133 18.51 -4.31 5.82
CA ASP A 133 18.07 -4.11 4.44
C ASP A 133 16.54 -4.16 4.37
N LEU A 134 15.95 -3.01 4.03
CA LEU A 134 14.51 -2.87 3.77
C LEU A 134 14.14 -3.38 2.37
N THR A 135 15.11 -3.56 1.48
CA THR A 135 14.88 -4.04 0.11
C THR A 135 14.22 -5.42 0.13
N VAL A 136 14.71 -6.38 0.93
CA VAL A 136 14.11 -7.72 1.02
C VAL A 136 12.63 -7.71 1.48
N PRO A 137 12.21 -7.09 2.61
CA PRO A 137 10.80 -7.06 2.99
C PRO A 137 9.92 -6.23 2.04
N HIS A 138 10.41 -5.11 1.51
CA HIS A 138 9.68 -4.25 0.56
C HIS A 138 9.47 -4.96 -0.80
N LEU A 139 10.51 -5.65 -1.33
CA LEU A 139 10.41 -6.42 -2.58
C LEU A 139 9.63 -7.73 -2.44
N LYS A 140 9.64 -8.38 -1.26
CA LYS A 140 8.81 -9.58 -1.00
C LYS A 140 7.33 -9.27 -0.82
N GLY A 141 6.92 -8.02 -1.01
CA GLY A 141 5.52 -7.63 -0.97
C GLY A 141 4.92 -7.63 0.43
N ILE A 142 5.74 -7.46 1.48
CA ILE A 142 5.25 -6.87 2.72
C ILE A 142 5.07 -5.36 2.45
N PHE A 143 4.14 -5.05 1.54
CA PHE A 143 3.42 -3.79 1.63
C PHE A 143 2.61 -3.90 2.92
N PRO A 144 2.92 -3.10 3.96
CA PRO A 144 2.01 -3.03 5.09
C PRO A 144 0.71 -2.46 4.53
N ASP A 145 -0.41 -3.14 4.76
CA ASP A 145 -1.80 -2.66 4.55
C ASP A 145 -2.16 -1.99 3.17
N PRO A 146 -3.24 -2.39 2.46
CA PRO A 146 -3.81 -1.55 1.37
C PRO A 146 -4.16 -0.09 1.77
N ASN A 147 -4.07 0.27 3.04
CA ASN A 147 -4.18 1.63 3.58
C ASN A 147 -2.84 2.41 3.74
N VAL A 148 -1.66 1.83 3.47
CA VAL A 148 -0.39 2.60 3.59
C VAL A 148 -0.28 3.65 2.50
N ASP A 149 0.02 4.88 2.93
CA ASP A 149 0.37 5.98 2.05
C ASP A 149 1.77 5.76 1.46
N CYS A 150 1.80 5.19 0.25
CA CYS A 150 3.03 4.91 -0.47
C CYS A 150 3.88 6.18 -0.71
N VAL A 151 3.23 7.34 -0.87
CA VAL A 151 3.91 8.58 -1.23
C VAL A 151 4.38 9.40 -0.02
N ALA A 152 4.07 8.95 1.20
CA ALA A 152 4.68 9.47 2.41
C ALA A 152 6.19 9.13 2.53
N CYS A 153 6.63 8.07 1.82
CA CYS A 153 8.05 7.67 1.75
C CYS A 153 8.64 7.83 0.34
N HIS A 154 7.84 7.64 -0.71
CA HIS A 154 8.24 7.82 -2.11
C HIS A 154 7.85 9.23 -2.59
N GLU A 155 8.47 10.27 -2.02
CA GLU A 155 8.17 11.69 -2.31
C GLU A 155 8.45 12.07 -3.77
N ASP A 156 9.44 11.42 -4.40
CA ASP A 156 9.74 11.54 -5.82
C ASP A 156 8.57 11.03 -6.68
N VAL A 157 8.01 9.87 -6.37
CA VAL A 157 6.80 9.33 -6.99
C VAL A 157 5.59 10.24 -6.72
N ALA A 158 5.53 10.87 -5.55
CA ALA A 158 4.52 11.89 -5.22
C ALA A 158 4.58 13.08 -6.19
N GLN A 159 5.79 13.58 -6.46
CA GLN A 159 6.05 14.63 -7.42
C GLN A 159 5.75 14.15 -8.85
N GLU A 160 6.08 12.91 -9.19
CA GLU A 160 5.82 12.33 -10.52
C GLU A 160 4.33 12.16 -10.83
N MET A 161 3.52 11.76 -9.86
CA MET A 161 2.06 11.59 -10.02
C MET A 161 1.26 12.84 -9.65
N SER A 162 1.93 13.97 -9.41
CA SER A 162 1.30 15.19 -8.88
C SER A 162 0.12 15.67 -9.74
N PRO A 163 -1.04 15.99 -9.14
CA PRO A 163 -2.17 16.61 -9.83
C PRO A 163 -1.85 17.89 -10.59
N ALA A 164 -0.73 18.55 -10.31
CA ALA A 164 -0.23 19.70 -11.05
C ALA A 164 0.32 19.35 -12.46
N ARG A 165 0.90 18.16 -12.65
CA ARG A 165 1.50 17.75 -13.95
C ARG A 165 0.46 17.67 -15.07
N ALA A 166 0.90 17.88 -16.31
CA ALA A 166 0.02 17.87 -17.47
C ALA A 166 -0.67 16.51 -17.70
N SER A 167 -0.01 15.41 -17.31
CA SER A 167 -0.65 14.10 -17.22
C SER A 167 0.02 13.17 -16.20
N TYR A 168 -0.76 12.19 -15.73
CA TYR A 168 -0.37 11.16 -14.78
C TYR A 168 -1.37 9.99 -14.82
N HIS A 169 -0.99 8.83 -14.30
CA HIS A 169 -1.93 7.76 -13.96
C HIS A 169 -2.66 8.10 -12.65
N ALA A 170 -3.97 7.83 -12.58
CA ALA A 170 -4.92 8.44 -11.63
C ALA A 170 -4.87 7.89 -10.20
N VAL A 171 -3.67 7.83 -9.61
CA VAL A 171 -3.41 7.36 -8.25
C VAL A 171 -3.68 8.48 -7.24
N LEU A 172 -2.91 9.58 -7.30
CA LEU A 172 -3.02 10.69 -6.33
C LEU A 172 -4.14 11.69 -6.64
N GLY A 173 -4.70 11.67 -7.83
CA GLY A 173 -5.74 12.61 -8.26
C GLY A 173 -6.72 12.05 -9.28
N PRO A 174 -7.77 12.82 -9.63
CA PRO A 174 -8.69 12.47 -10.71
C PRO A 174 -7.97 12.30 -12.05
N SER A 175 -8.43 11.37 -12.88
CA SER A 175 -7.82 11.14 -14.19
C SER A 175 -7.91 12.35 -15.11
N LYS A 176 -6.79 12.67 -15.78
CA LYS A 176 -6.72 13.65 -16.89
C LYS A 176 -6.89 13.02 -18.28
N ALA A 177 -7.17 11.71 -18.38
CA ALA A 177 -7.39 11.03 -19.65
C ALA A 177 -8.75 11.43 -20.24
N LEU A 178 -8.78 12.26 -21.29
CA LEU A 178 -10.06 12.68 -21.87
C LEU A 178 -10.69 11.59 -22.76
N SER A 179 -9.92 10.64 -23.28
CA SER A 179 -10.40 9.47 -24.03
C SER A 179 -9.38 8.32 -24.06
N GLY A 180 -9.85 7.12 -24.39
CA GLY A 180 -9.07 5.89 -24.50
C GLY A 180 -10.01 4.68 -24.56
N THR A 181 -9.60 3.58 -25.21
CA THR A 181 -10.22 2.26 -24.98
C THR A 181 -9.49 1.54 -23.85
N TYR A 182 -10.22 0.74 -23.07
CA TYR A 182 -9.75 0.05 -21.88
C TYR A 182 -10.33 -1.37 -21.84
N VAL A 183 -9.68 -2.28 -21.10
CA VAL A 183 -10.23 -3.62 -20.84
C VAL A 183 -11.37 -3.54 -19.82
N ASN A 184 -12.14 -4.63 -19.66
CA ASN A 184 -13.29 -4.67 -18.75
C ASN A 184 -12.90 -4.28 -17.31
N GLY A 185 -13.74 -3.48 -16.66
CA GLY A 185 -13.48 -2.88 -15.34
C GLY A 185 -12.70 -1.56 -15.36
N TRP A 186 -12.00 -1.24 -16.46
CA TRP A 186 -11.23 0.00 -16.62
C TRP A 186 -11.94 1.03 -17.51
N SER A 187 -11.69 2.30 -17.23
CA SER A 187 -12.28 3.43 -17.93
C SER A 187 -11.37 4.65 -17.86
N ARG A 188 -11.61 5.66 -18.71
CA ARG A 188 -10.87 6.93 -18.68
C ARG A 188 -10.96 7.67 -17.34
N THR A 189 -11.97 7.39 -16.52
CA THR A 189 -12.25 8.00 -15.21
C THR A 189 -11.84 7.12 -14.04
N SER A 190 -11.38 5.88 -14.27
CA SER A 190 -10.99 4.96 -13.20
C SER A 190 -9.84 5.55 -12.39
N ARG A 191 -9.96 5.51 -11.06
CA ARG A 191 -8.83 5.71 -10.15
C ARG A 191 -7.97 4.45 -10.15
N MET A 192 -6.67 4.63 -9.94
CA MET A 192 -5.70 3.56 -9.79
C MET A 192 -5.14 3.56 -8.37
N LYS A 193 -4.56 2.44 -7.98
CA LYS A 193 -3.70 2.28 -6.81
C LYS A 193 -2.29 1.95 -7.30
N CYS A 194 -1.28 2.20 -6.46
CA CYS A 194 0.09 1.74 -6.76
C CYS A 194 0.09 0.24 -7.07
N THR A 195 -0.67 -0.54 -6.30
CA THR A 195 -0.85 -1.99 -6.46
C THR A 195 -1.59 -2.44 -7.73
N ASP A 196 -2.08 -1.55 -8.61
CA ASP A 196 -2.61 -1.99 -9.92
C ASP A 196 -1.49 -2.29 -10.91
N CYS A 197 -0.39 -1.53 -10.84
CA CYS A 197 0.84 -1.81 -11.58
C CYS A 197 1.83 -2.63 -10.74
N HIS A 198 1.90 -2.36 -9.44
CA HIS A 198 2.89 -2.93 -8.54
C HIS A 198 2.41 -4.19 -7.80
N GLY A 199 3.33 -5.10 -7.47
CA GLY A 199 3.01 -6.38 -6.85
C GLY A 199 4.18 -7.02 -6.11
N SER A 200 3.92 -8.15 -5.46
CA SER A 200 4.88 -8.92 -4.64
C SER A 200 5.72 -9.93 -5.42
N ASN A 201 5.34 -10.22 -6.66
CA ASN A 201 5.85 -11.34 -7.44
C ASN A 201 6.55 -10.80 -8.68
N GLY A 202 7.88 -10.64 -8.61
CA GLY A 202 8.67 -10.08 -9.70
C GLY A 202 8.64 -10.94 -10.96
N ILE A 203 7.98 -10.46 -12.01
CA ILE A 203 7.99 -11.04 -13.36
C ILE A 203 8.46 -9.99 -14.38
N SER A 204 9.63 -9.40 -14.16
CA SER A 204 10.34 -8.62 -15.19
C SER A 204 11.82 -9.00 -15.22
N PRO A 205 12.29 -9.74 -16.25
CA PRO A 205 13.69 -10.20 -16.34
C PRO A 205 14.72 -9.11 -16.67
N THR A 206 14.29 -7.88 -17.00
CA THR A 206 15.15 -6.84 -17.59
C THR A 206 15.23 -5.53 -16.79
N SER A 207 14.55 -5.45 -15.64
CA SER A 207 14.74 -4.35 -14.69
C SER A 207 15.95 -4.62 -13.78
N ALA A 208 16.80 -3.62 -13.55
CA ALA A 208 17.85 -3.66 -12.53
C ALA A 208 17.29 -3.83 -11.10
N TYR A 209 15.98 -3.61 -10.93
CA TYR A 209 15.21 -3.88 -9.71
C TYR A 209 14.15 -4.96 -10.00
N PRO A 210 14.51 -6.26 -9.96
CA PRO A 210 13.56 -7.35 -10.14
C PRO A 210 12.68 -7.49 -8.90
N GLY A 211 11.41 -7.09 -8.98
CA GLY A 211 10.47 -7.33 -7.88
C GLY A 211 9.06 -6.75 -8.06
N ILE A 212 8.95 -5.46 -8.34
CA ILE A 212 7.72 -4.72 -8.00
C ILE A 212 6.75 -4.43 -9.15
N LEU A 213 6.80 -5.10 -10.30
CA LEU A 213 5.78 -4.94 -11.35
C LEU A 213 5.02 -6.24 -11.59
N LYS A 214 3.68 -6.16 -11.62
CA LYS A 214 2.77 -7.32 -11.80
C LYS A 214 2.90 -8.02 -13.15
N ARG A 215 3.51 -7.34 -14.12
CA ARG A 215 3.77 -7.80 -15.48
C ARG A 215 5.04 -7.15 -16.00
N TYR A 216 5.55 -7.74 -17.06
CA TYR A 216 6.73 -7.26 -17.78
C TYR A 216 6.54 -5.82 -18.30
N TYR A 217 7.60 -5.03 -18.15
CA TYR A 217 7.69 -3.65 -18.61
C TYR A 217 9.13 -3.40 -19.03
N ASP A 218 9.32 -3.08 -20.30
CA ASP A 218 10.62 -2.97 -20.94
C ASP A 218 10.52 -1.98 -22.11
N GLU A 219 11.54 -1.13 -22.25
CA GLU A 219 11.68 -0.18 -23.34
C GLU A 219 11.90 -0.82 -24.72
N ASN A 220 12.17 -2.13 -24.75
CA ASN A 220 12.35 -2.92 -25.96
C ASN A 220 11.08 -3.65 -26.40
N SER A 221 10.05 -3.79 -25.53
CA SER A 221 8.86 -4.56 -25.90
C SER A 221 7.90 -3.77 -26.79
N SER A 222 7.56 -4.34 -27.94
CA SER A 222 6.67 -3.68 -28.89
C SER A 222 5.21 -3.76 -28.45
N SER A 223 4.38 -2.92 -29.07
CA SER A 223 2.91 -2.96 -28.97
C SER A 223 2.31 -4.37 -29.20
N ALA A 224 3.03 -5.29 -29.84
CA ALA A 224 2.59 -6.66 -30.07
C ALA A 224 2.66 -7.57 -28.83
N ASP A 225 3.43 -7.24 -27.79
CA ASP A 225 3.62 -8.12 -26.63
C ASP A 225 2.37 -8.19 -25.72
N SER A 226 1.70 -9.33 -25.66
CA SER A 226 0.54 -9.53 -24.78
C SER A 226 0.85 -9.54 -23.29
N GLY A 227 2.11 -9.76 -22.91
CA GLY A 227 2.57 -9.75 -21.52
C GLY A 227 2.76 -8.35 -20.93
N MET A 228 2.76 -7.30 -21.74
CA MET A 228 3.12 -5.95 -21.28
C MET A 228 2.15 -5.40 -20.21
N LEU A 229 2.73 -4.75 -19.19
CA LEU A 229 2.02 -4.11 -18.07
C LEU A 229 0.86 -3.20 -18.51
N CYS A 230 1.06 -2.40 -19.56
CA CYS A 230 0.05 -1.47 -20.09
C CYS A 230 -1.28 -2.17 -20.42
N PHE A 231 -1.23 -3.43 -20.89
CA PHE A 231 -2.39 -4.22 -21.27
C PHE A 231 -3.13 -4.88 -20.10
N MET A 232 -2.80 -4.51 -18.86
CA MET A 232 -3.68 -4.76 -17.69
C MET A 232 -4.88 -3.80 -17.67
N CYS A 233 -4.74 -2.60 -18.25
CA CYS A 233 -5.78 -1.57 -18.26
C CYS A 233 -6.18 -1.16 -19.69
N HIS A 234 -5.21 -1.06 -20.60
CA HIS A 234 -5.44 -0.67 -21.99
C HIS A 234 -5.82 -1.87 -22.88
N ASP A 235 -6.80 -1.71 -23.76
CA ASP A 235 -7.22 -2.79 -24.67
C ASP A 235 -6.13 -3.11 -25.70
N ARG A 236 -5.47 -4.26 -25.55
CA ARG A 236 -4.41 -4.71 -26.48
C ARG A 236 -4.89 -4.79 -27.92
N ARG A 237 -6.13 -5.19 -28.20
CA ARG A 237 -6.63 -5.27 -29.57
C ARG A 237 -6.57 -3.88 -30.21
N VAL A 238 -6.92 -2.82 -29.46
CA VAL A 238 -6.84 -1.44 -29.95
C VAL A 238 -5.40 -0.97 -30.14
N TYR A 239 -4.58 -0.96 -29.07
CA TYR A 239 -3.25 -0.31 -29.14
C TYR A 239 -2.14 -1.19 -29.75
N GLY A 240 -2.27 -2.51 -29.72
CA GLY A 240 -1.29 -3.46 -30.27
C GLY A 240 -1.80 -4.33 -31.42
N GLY A 241 -3.10 -4.65 -31.41
CA GLY A 241 -3.74 -5.45 -32.44
C GLY A 241 -4.13 -4.68 -33.69
N GLY A 242 -4.33 -3.36 -33.59
CA GLY A 242 -4.92 -2.55 -34.66
C GLY A 242 -6.42 -2.82 -34.83
N GLY A 243 -7.18 -2.83 -33.73
CA GLY A 243 -8.64 -2.99 -33.73
C GLY A 243 -9.38 -1.70 -33.37
N LYS A 244 -10.65 -1.61 -33.78
CA LYS A 244 -11.52 -0.45 -33.56
C LYS A 244 -11.61 -0.04 -32.08
N GLY A 245 -11.33 1.24 -31.82
CA GLY A 245 -11.40 1.85 -30.51
C GLY A 245 -11.19 3.36 -30.58
N THR A 246 -11.27 4.04 -29.43
CA THR A 246 -10.94 5.46 -29.34
C THR A 246 -9.52 5.61 -28.84
N THR A 247 -8.59 5.92 -29.73
CA THR A 247 -7.29 6.49 -29.37
C THR A 247 -7.35 8.01 -29.55
N ARG A 248 -6.43 8.76 -28.94
CA ARG A 248 -6.36 10.23 -29.12
C ARG A 248 -5.64 10.66 -30.40
N PHE A 249 -5.21 9.68 -31.16
CA PHE A 249 -4.40 9.78 -32.34
C PHE A 249 -5.31 9.87 -33.57
N SER A 250 -5.47 11.07 -34.13
CA SER A 250 -6.55 11.40 -35.09
C SER A 250 -6.47 10.72 -36.45
N LYS A 251 -5.38 9.99 -36.73
CA LYS A 251 -5.19 9.19 -37.94
C LYS A 251 -4.58 7.80 -37.71
N HIS A 252 -4.15 7.48 -36.48
CA HIS A 252 -3.53 6.19 -36.18
C HIS A 252 -4.60 5.10 -36.04
N ASN A 253 -5.25 4.83 -37.18
CA ASN A 253 -6.18 3.73 -37.35
C ASN A 253 -5.37 2.44 -37.34
N GLU A 254 -5.87 1.44 -36.59
CA GLU A 254 -5.81 0.01 -36.90
C GLU A 254 -4.50 -0.58 -37.51
N GLY A 255 -3.32 -0.02 -37.23
CA GLY A 255 -2.06 -0.53 -37.81
C GLY A 255 -0.81 0.34 -37.68
N GLU A 256 -0.90 1.65 -37.39
CA GLU A 256 0.31 2.51 -37.37
C GLU A 256 1.26 2.24 -36.19
N HIS A 257 0.78 1.64 -35.09
CA HIS A 257 1.65 1.08 -34.03
C HIS A 257 2.33 -0.25 -34.44
N LYS A 258 2.16 -0.68 -35.70
CA LYS A 258 2.35 -2.04 -36.20
C LYS A 258 3.10 -2.12 -37.53
N VAL A 259 3.31 -1.02 -38.25
CA VAL A 259 4.08 -1.00 -39.50
C VAL A 259 5.55 -1.29 -39.16
N GLY A 260 6.03 -2.48 -39.52
CA GLY A 260 7.34 -3.02 -39.07
C GLY A 260 7.31 -3.77 -37.73
N GLY A 261 6.15 -3.94 -37.08
CA GLY A 261 5.94 -4.83 -35.92
C GLY A 261 6.54 -4.38 -34.57
N GLY A 262 7.11 -3.18 -34.50
CA GLY A 262 8.10 -2.83 -33.48
C GLY A 262 7.93 -1.51 -32.72
N LEU A 263 6.84 -0.75 -32.87
CA LEU A 263 6.72 0.51 -32.12
C LEU A 263 6.53 0.21 -30.63
N VAL A 264 7.51 0.61 -29.83
CA VAL A 264 7.48 0.48 -28.37
C VAL A 264 6.76 1.69 -27.77
N CYS A 265 5.85 1.46 -26.83
CA CYS A 265 5.12 2.51 -26.13
C CYS A 265 6.06 3.62 -25.61
N LEU A 266 7.25 3.24 -25.12
CA LEU A 266 8.21 4.14 -24.48
C LEU A 266 9.05 4.98 -25.47
N MET A 267 8.80 4.84 -26.78
CA MET A 267 9.35 5.75 -27.79
C MET A 267 8.67 7.12 -27.77
N CYS A 268 7.41 7.17 -27.30
CA CYS A 268 6.61 8.40 -27.21
C CYS A 268 6.16 8.69 -25.77
N HIS A 269 5.87 7.64 -24.99
CA HIS A 269 5.43 7.77 -23.60
C HIS A 269 6.60 7.70 -22.60
N ALA A 270 6.41 8.30 -21.43
CA ALA A 270 7.35 8.27 -20.32
C ALA A 270 7.73 6.84 -19.90
N ALA A 271 9.01 6.65 -19.56
CA ALA A 271 9.56 5.36 -19.11
C ALA A 271 9.37 5.10 -17.61
N SER A 272 9.05 6.14 -16.84
CA SER A 272 8.23 6.00 -15.63
C SER A 272 6.78 6.34 -16.03
N PRO A 273 5.82 5.41 -15.97
CA PRO A 273 4.44 5.70 -16.38
C PRO A 273 3.69 6.59 -15.37
N HIS A 274 4.34 7.09 -14.32
CA HIS A 274 3.70 7.83 -13.23
C HIS A 274 3.09 9.16 -13.70
N GLY A 275 3.87 10.01 -14.40
CA GLY A 275 3.39 11.28 -14.93
C GLY A 275 4.43 12.05 -15.75
N SER A 276 3.98 13.00 -16.58
CA SER A 276 4.87 13.89 -17.34
C SER A 276 4.31 15.30 -17.50
N ASP A 277 5.19 16.24 -17.83
CA ASP A 277 4.86 17.66 -18.03
C ASP A 277 4.20 17.94 -19.39
N ARG A 278 3.93 16.91 -20.19
CA ARG A 278 3.10 16.99 -21.40
C ARG A 278 1.85 16.10 -21.27
N PRO A 279 0.78 16.37 -22.02
CA PRO A 279 -0.42 15.54 -21.97
C PRO A 279 -0.18 14.09 -22.44
N ALA A 280 -0.98 13.16 -21.91
CA ALA A 280 -0.99 11.73 -22.25
C ALA A 280 0.36 11.00 -22.11
N LEU A 281 1.12 11.35 -21.06
CA LEU A 281 2.45 10.83 -20.73
C LEU A 281 3.48 11.03 -21.83
N MET A 282 3.26 11.96 -22.77
CA MET A 282 4.24 12.23 -23.84
C MET A 282 5.56 12.74 -23.26
N VAL A 283 6.65 12.29 -23.86
CA VAL A 283 8.02 12.74 -23.58
C VAL A 283 8.76 12.99 -24.88
N ILE A 284 9.75 13.86 -24.82
CA ILE A 284 10.76 14.07 -25.86
C ILE A 284 12.13 13.72 -25.30
N ARG A 285 13.09 13.44 -26.20
CA ARG A 285 14.47 13.14 -25.84
C ARG A 285 15.07 14.29 -25.03
N GLY A 286 15.56 13.98 -23.84
CA GLY A 286 16.12 14.95 -22.89
C GLY A 286 15.20 15.33 -21.73
N ASP A 287 13.92 14.92 -21.74
CA ASP A 287 13.11 14.98 -20.51
C ASP A 287 13.64 14.00 -19.46
N ALA A 288 13.52 14.34 -18.17
CA ALA A 288 13.88 13.44 -17.08
C ALA A 288 13.08 12.12 -17.07
N ALA A 289 11.83 12.14 -17.57
CA ALA A 289 10.96 10.96 -17.66
C ALA A 289 11.12 10.16 -18.98
N ALA A 290 12.04 10.57 -19.86
CA ALA A 290 12.30 9.88 -21.13
C ALA A 290 13.21 8.65 -20.93
N GLY A 291 12.78 7.49 -21.45
CA GLY A 291 13.62 6.30 -21.51
C GLY A 291 14.73 6.41 -22.56
N SER A 292 15.65 5.45 -22.59
CA SER A 292 16.78 5.47 -23.54
C SER A 292 16.30 5.46 -25.00
N ARG A 293 15.12 4.89 -25.22
CA ARG A 293 14.46 4.73 -26.52
C ARG A 293 13.49 5.85 -26.91
N ALA A 294 13.44 6.96 -26.17
CA ALA A 294 12.60 8.12 -26.52
C ALA A 294 12.97 8.69 -27.92
N ALA A 295 11.99 8.63 -28.82
CA ALA A 295 12.15 8.94 -30.23
C ALA A 295 11.79 10.38 -30.58
N LEU A 296 10.80 10.96 -29.91
CA LEU A 296 10.34 12.33 -30.18
C LEU A 296 11.43 13.35 -29.81
N ILE A 297 11.65 14.34 -30.68
CA ILE A 297 12.49 15.52 -30.42
C ILE A 297 11.67 16.80 -30.28
N ALA A 298 10.41 16.80 -30.73
CA ALA A 298 9.43 17.83 -30.42
C ALA A 298 8.02 17.24 -30.38
N PHE A 299 7.16 17.85 -29.56
CA PHE A 299 5.73 17.53 -29.48
C PHE A 299 4.92 18.82 -29.35
N THR A 300 3.97 19.05 -30.27
CA THR A 300 3.08 20.21 -30.29
C THR A 300 1.69 19.80 -29.83
N TYR A 301 1.28 20.29 -28.65
CA TYR A 301 -0.03 20.00 -28.09
C TYR A 301 -1.16 20.74 -28.82
N SER A 302 -2.24 20.02 -29.13
CA SER A 302 -3.51 20.62 -29.56
C SER A 302 -4.46 20.77 -28.36
N PRO A 303 -5.02 21.96 -28.07
CA PRO A 303 -5.98 22.17 -26.98
C PRO A 303 -7.21 21.26 -27.03
N GLN A 304 -7.58 20.79 -28.23
CA GLN A 304 -8.69 19.84 -28.45
C GLN A 304 -8.34 18.41 -28.01
N GLY A 305 -7.08 18.16 -27.60
CA GLY A 305 -6.55 16.87 -27.20
C GLY A 305 -6.58 15.80 -28.30
N ARG A 306 -6.64 16.25 -29.56
CA ARG A 306 -6.45 15.44 -30.76
C ARG A 306 -5.06 15.73 -31.29
N TYR A 307 -4.17 14.77 -31.16
CA TYR A 307 -2.83 14.81 -31.74
C TYR A 307 -2.75 13.77 -32.86
N GLY A 308 -1.77 13.92 -33.74
CA GLY A 308 -1.48 12.98 -34.81
C GLY A 308 -0.10 13.25 -35.37
N GLU A 309 0.22 12.68 -36.53
CA GLU A 309 1.47 12.89 -37.28
C GLU A 309 2.09 14.29 -37.10
N LYS A 310 1.37 15.37 -37.46
CA LYS A 310 1.89 16.76 -37.41
C LYS A 310 2.09 17.33 -36.00
N SER A 311 1.66 16.63 -34.96
CA SER A 311 1.94 16.98 -33.56
C SER A 311 3.28 16.46 -33.07
N CYS A 312 3.96 15.59 -33.83
CA CYS A 312 5.17 14.89 -33.41
C CYS A 312 6.32 15.16 -34.38
N VAL A 313 7.55 15.26 -33.86
CA VAL A 313 8.77 15.27 -34.68
C VAL A 313 9.72 14.22 -34.12
N SER A 314 10.25 13.35 -34.98
CA SER A 314 11.21 12.29 -34.64
C SER A 314 12.19 12.08 -35.80
N PRO A 315 13.48 11.85 -35.53
CA PRO A 315 14.50 11.57 -36.55
C PRO A 315 14.60 10.07 -36.89
N LEU A 316 13.74 9.22 -36.33
CA LEU A 316 13.75 7.78 -36.58
C LEU A 316 12.86 7.43 -37.77
N ALA A 317 13.36 6.63 -38.71
CA ALA A 317 12.61 6.15 -39.88
C ALA A 317 11.31 5.40 -39.50
N ALA A 318 11.30 4.68 -38.38
CA ALA A 318 10.09 4.05 -37.80
C ALA A 318 9.02 5.05 -37.34
N CYS A 319 9.33 6.35 -37.34
CA CYS A 319 8.42 7.47 -37.10
C CYS A 319 8.31 8.41 -38.31
N HIS A 320 8.98 8.12 -39.45
CA HIS A 320 8.96 8.99 -40.64
C HIS A 320 7.69 8.83 -41.49
N GLU A 321 6.81 7.88 -41.18
CA GLU A 321 5.39 7.93 -41.60
C GLU A 321 4.63 9.10 -40.91
N HIS A 322 5.33 9.93 -40.13
CA HIS A 322 4.84 11.18 -39.56
C HIS A 322 5.65 12.41 -39.99
N ALA A 323 6.51 12.30 -41.02
CA ALA A 323 7.15 13.46 -41.62
C ALA A 323 6.18 14.15 -42.60
N PRO A 324 6.01 15.49 -42.55
CA PRO A 324 5.16 16.18 -43.51
C PRO A 324 5.70 16.00 -44.93
N ARG A 325 4.91 15.35 -45.79
CA ARG A 325 5.05 15.40 -47.25
C ARG A 325 4.69 16.79 -47.78
#